data_AF-A0A1L5KYV7-F1
#
_entry.id   AF-A0A1L5KYV7-F1
#
_cell.length_a   1.000
_cell.length_b   1.000
_cell.length_c   1.000
_cell.angle_alpha   90.00
_cell.angle_beta   90.00
_cell.angle_gamma   90.00
#
_symmetry.space_group_name_H-M   'P 1'
#
loop_
_entity.id
_entity.type
_entity.pdbx_description
1 polymer ?
#
loop_
_entity_poly.entity_id
_entity_poly.type
_entity_poly.pdbx_seq_one_letter_code
_entity_poly.pdbx_strand_id
1 'polypeptide(L)'
;AYATKTLAQVDGARPVMPRQGPRLDSDLAMQVSVLGTTDSSLSEEFQSGLYRLEQGRHISGDGDNVLVHRDFALQNGLSVGSTFRLRQEGRNATVRVAGIFSGNVQAQSPLPSDTSENLIYSGRRVTSALTGNDQIGMIRCLSDNPQDLSAAVSQAKTMAGGKYDVTDDSARLSGVLQSVQTVRDLVRMVLLSVCLADVLVLAMALVFWIRSRIHEIGTLLALGIGKMRIVAQLAIETGLMAAVAALCSLGTGAMLSGYVSSRLLRDSGVAPLESLHVEALPPEQTMLILLLGCAVIAVALAVSCAVVLSKSPKSILSSMR
;
A
#
# COMPACT_ATOMS: atom_id res chain seq x y z
N ALA A 1 -6.75 -20.87 2.38
CA ALA A 1 -8.19 -21.10 2.11
C ALA A 1 -8.36 -22.10 0.98
N TYR A 2 -9.34 -23.01 1.08
CA TYR A 2 -9.75 -23.85 -0.05
C TYR A 2 -10.79 -23.14 -0.88
N ALA A 3 -10.80 -23.32 -2.20
CA ALA A 3 -11.81 -22.72 -3.07
C ALA A 3 -12.32 -23.70 -4.14
N THR A 4 -13.64 -23.70 -4.35
CA THR A 4 -14.31 -24.45 -5.43
C THR A 4 -15.41 -23.58 -6.02
N LYS A 5 -15.39 -23.32 -7.33
CA LYS A 5 -16.40 -22.53 -8.04
C LYS A 5 -17.41 -23.46 -8.72
N THR A 6 -18.69 -23.17 -8.57
CA THR A 6 -19.79 -23.88 -9.26
C THR A 6 -20.87 -22.91 -9.71
N LEU A 7 -21.81 -23.39 -10.51
CA LEU A 7 -23.00 -22.65 -10.94
C LEU A 7 -24.23 -23.20 -10.23
N ALA A 8 -25.11 -22.32 -9.80
CA ALA A 8 -26.37 -22.71 -9.17
C ALA A 8 -27.52 -21.83 -9.63
N GLN A 9 -28.73 -22.37 -9.60
CA GLN A 9 -29.97 -21.61 -9.69
C GLN A 9 -30.44 -21.24 -8.27
N VAL A 10 -31.07 -20.09 -8.13
CA VAL A 10 -31.61 -19.64 -6.85
C VAL A 10 -33.12 -19.80 -6.83
N ASP A 11 -33.64 -20.56 -5.88
CA ASP A 11 -35.09 -20.74 -5.72
C ASP A 11 -35.75 -19.45 -5.24
N GLY A 12 -36.73 -18.97 -6.00
CA GLY A 12 -37.53 -17.79 -5.63
C GLY A 12 -36.78 -16.46 -5.71
N ALA A 13 -35.54 -16.45 -6.20
CA ALA A 13 -34.73 -15.25 -6.39
C ALA A 13 -34.26 -15.15 -7.85
N ARG A 14 -34.02 -13.92 -8.31
CA ARG A 14 -33.60 -13.61 -9.68
C ARG A 14 -32.19 -13.03 -9.68
N PRO A 15 -31.29 -13.50 -10.57
CA PRO A 15 -30.01 -12.86 -10.80
C PRO A 15 -30.18 -11.39 -11.22
N VAL A 16 -29.17 -10.59 -10.93
CA VAL A 16 -29.04 -9.22 -11.41
C VAL A 16 -28.68 -9.25 -12.89
N MET A 17 -29.56 -8.75 -13.74
CA MET A 17 -29.32 -8.75 -15.19
C MET A 17 -28.38 -7.61 -15.57
N PRO A 18 -27.34 -7.86 -16.40
CA PRO A 18 -26.47 -6.81 -16.87
C PRO A 18 -27.24 -5.77 -17.69
N ARG A 19 -26.93 -4.49 -17.50
CA ARG A 19 -27.63 -3.37 -18.18
C ARG A 19 -27.45 -3.39 -19.71
N GLN A 20 -26.41 -4.05 -20.21
CA GLN A 20 -26.13 -4.23 -21.64
C GLN A 20 -25.58 -5.64 -21.85
N GLY A 21 -26.21 -6.42 -22.74
CA GLY A 21 -25.78 -7.78 -23.04
C GLY A 21 -26.71 -8.49 -24.03
N PRO A 22 -26.25 -9.56 -24.70
CA PRO A 22 -27.07 -10.40 -25.56
C PRO A 22 -28.23 -11.02 -24.78
N ARG A 23 -29.37 -11.23 -25.45
CA ARG A 23 -30.47 -12.01 -24.88
C ARG A 23 -30.04 -13.48 -24.80
N LEU A 24 -29.89 -13.97 -23.59
CA LEU A 24 -29.51 -15.36 -23.30
C LEU A 24 -30.76 -16.23 -23.11
N ASP A 25 -30.65 -17.52 -23.38
CA ASP A 25 -31.69 -18.49 -23.05
C ASP A 25 -31.99 -18.47 -21.54
N SER A 26 -33.26 -18.72 -21.19
CA SER A 26 -33.79 -18.56 -19.82
C SER A 26 -32.99 -19.31 -18.77
N ASP A 27 -32.45 -20.47 -19.12
CA ASP A 27 -31.76 -21.35 -18.16
C ASP A 27 -30.33 -20.88 -17.85
N LEU A 28 -29.62 -20.26 -18.80
CA LEU A 28 -28.31 -19.64 -18.55
C LEU A 28 -28.45 -18.27 -17.88
N ALA A 29 -29.50 -17.53 -18.21
CA ALA A 29 -29.76 -16.22 -17.62
C ALA A 29 -30.12 -16.28 -16.13
N MET A 30 -30.57 -17.45 -15.64
CA MET A 30 -31.04 -17.66 -14.27
C MET A 30 -29.97 -18.26 -13.33
N GLN A 31 -28.74 -18.44 -13.81
CA GLN A 31 -27.65 -19.00 -13.01
C GLN A 31 -26.84 -17.92 -12.31
N VAL A 32 -26.45 -18.21 -11.07
CA VAL A 32 -25.49 -17.44 -10.26
C VAL A 32 -24.22 -18.26 -10.07
N SER A 33 -23.10 -17.58 -9.83
CA SER A 33 -21.87 -18.26 -9.47
C SER A 33 -21.77 -18.42 -7.95
N VAL A 34 -21.49 -19.65 -7.51
CA VAL A 34 -21.27 -19.98 -6.10
C VAL A 34 -19.80 -20.36 -5.92
N LEU A 35 -19.08 -19.57 -5.15
CA LEU A 35 -17.68 -19.83 -4.79
C LEU A 35 -17.63 -20.34 -3.35
N GLY A 36 -17.40 -21.64 -3.20
CA GLY A 36 -17.18 -22.27 -1.90
C GLY A 36 -15.79 -21.96 -1.39
N THR A 37 -15.67 -21.42 -0.19
CA THR A 37 -14.38 -21.15 0.47
C THR A 37 -14.43 -21.46 1.96
N THR A 38 -13.27 -21.77 2.55
CA THR A 38 -13.13 -21.83 4.01
C THR A 38 -12.95 -20.46 4.64
N ASP A 39 -12.43 -19.50 3.88
CA ASP A 39 -12.26 -18.13 4.33
C ASP A 39 -12.42 -17.19 3.16
N SER A 40 -13.47 -16.37 3.21
CA SER A 40 -13.74 -15.37 2.16
C SER A 40 -12.85 -14.14 2.26
N SER A 41 -12.30 -13.82 3.43
CA SER A 41 -11.42 -12.65 3.59
C SER A 41 -10.12 -12.81 2.80
N LEU A 42 -9.71 -14.06 2.57
CA LEU A 42 -8.49 -14.42 1.84
C LEU A 42 -8.69 -14.45 0.31
N SER A 43 -9.86 -14.07 -0.21
CA SER A 43 -10.06 -13.95 -1.66
C SER A 43 -9.31 -12.75 -2.21
N GLU A 44 -8.90 -12.83 -3.47
CA GLU A 44 -8.13 -11.79 -4.15
C GLU A 44 -8.87 -10.45 -4.18
N GLU A 45 -10.17 -10.50 -4.44
CA GLU A 45 -11.03 -9.33 -4.58
C GLU A 45 -11.21 -8.60 -3.24
N PHE A 46 -11.30 -9.34 -2.12
CA PHE A 46 -11.34 -8.74 -0.79
C PHE A 46 -9.97 -8.22 -0.34
N GLN A 47 -8.88 -8.94 -0.65
CA GLN A 47 -7.51 -8.52 -0.30
C GLN A 47 -7.04 -7.30 -1.08
N SER A 48 -7.44 -7.18 -2.35
CA SER A 48 -7.15 -6.01 -3.20
C SER A 48 -8.06 -4.81 -2.91
N GLY A 49 -9.10 -4.98 -2.09
CA GLY A 49 -10.08 -3.94 -1.79
C GLY A 49 -11.11 -3.68 -2.91
N LEU A 50 -11.13 -4.50 -3.96
CA LEU A 50 -12.12 -4.44 -5.03
C LEU A 50 -13.52 -4.82 -4.51
N TYR A 51 -13.60 -5.75 -3.56
CA TYR A 51 -14.80 -6.06 -2.80
C TYR A 51 -14.67 -5.60 -1.35
N ARG A 52 -15.79 -5.16 -0.78
CA ARG A 52 -15.89 -4.70 0.60
C ARG A 52 -17.08 -5.33 1.28
N LEU A 53 -16.89 -5.82 2.50
CA LEU A 53 -17.99 -6.24 3.35
C LEU A 53 -18.71 -5.00 3.89
N GLU A 54 -19.98 -4.81 3.53
CA GLU A 54 -20.81 -3.71 4.05
C GLU A 54 -21.49 -4.10 5.36
N GLN A 55 -21.97 -5.34 5.45
CA GLN A 55 -22.76 -5.81 6.59
C GLN A 55 -22.41 -7.26 6.94
N GLY A 56 -22.49 -7.60 8.22
CA GLY A 56 -22.33 -8.96 8.71
C GLY A 56 -20.86 -9.37 8.88
N ARG A 57 -20.54 -10.62 8.53
CA ARG A 57 -19.21 -11.21 8.71
C ARG A 57 -18.77 -12.03 7.51
N HIS A 58 -17.46 -12.14 7.33
CA HIS A 58 -16.86 -13.06 6.38
C HIS A 58 -17.24 -14.52 6.67
N ILE A 59 -17.19 -15.37 5.64
CA ILE A 59 -17.29 -16.81 5.80
C ILE A 59 -16.01 -17.29 6.48
N SER A 60 -16.18 -17.98 7.61
CA SER A 60 -15.13 -18.65 8.35
C SER A 60 -15.54 -20.12 8.58
N GLY A 61 -14.80 -21.05 7.99
CA GLY A 61 -15.04 -22.50 8.08
C GLY A 61 -16.08 -23.04 7.08
N ASP A 62 -16.51 -24.28 7.33
CA ASP A 62 -17.31 -25.10 6.40
C ASP A 62 -18.81 -25.08 6.72
N GLY A 63 -19.37 -23.94 7.12
CA GLY A 63 -20.80 -23.83 7.45
C GLY A 63 -21.71 -23.59 6.25
N ASP A 64 -23.00 -23.43 6.50
CA ASP A 64 -24.04 -23.14 5.48
C ASP A 64 -24.24 -21.62 5.25
N ASN A 65 -23.28 -20.83 5.71
CA ASN A 65 -23.32 -19.38 5.62
C ASN A 65 -22.88 -18.92 4.23
N VAL A 66 -23.51 -17.85 3.74
CA VAL A 66 -23.17 -17.22 2.46
C VAL A 66 -22.99 -15.71 2.57
N LEU A 67 -22.13 -15.17 1.72
CA LEU A 67 -22.05 -13.74 1.42
C LEU A 67 -22.67 -13.50 0.06
N VAL A 68 -23.50 -12.48 -0.04
CA VAL A 68 -24.17 -12.07 -1.28
C VAL A 68 -23.81 -10.63 -1.62
N HIS A 69 -23.83 -10.30 -2.90
CA HIS A 69 -23.61 -8.92 -3.34
C HIS A 69 -24.80 -8.03 -2.96
N ARG A 70 -24.54 -6.74 -2.71
CA ARG A 70 -25.54 -5.72 -2.33
C ARG A 70 -26.70 -5.65 -3.32
N ASP A 71 -26.41 -5.56 -4.61
CA ASP A 71 -27.45 -5.42 -5.63
C ASP A 71 -28.33 -6.68 -5.75
N PHE A 72 -27.73 -7.86 -5.59
CA PHE A 72 -28.46 -9.12 -5.53
C PHE A 72 -29.35 -9.19 -4.29
N ALA A 73 -28.84 -8.73 -3.15
CA ALA A 73 -29.61 -8.68 -1.91
C ALA A 73 -30.80 -7.71 -2.03
N LEU A 74 -30.59 -6.52 -2.57
CA LEU A 74 -31.64 -5.52 -2.78
C LEU A 74 -32.72 -6.00 -3.75
N GLN A 75 -32.32 -6.59 -4.88
CA GLN A 75 -33.26 -7.09 -5.88
C GLN A 75 -34.15 -8.22 -5.35
N ASN A 76 -33.63 -9.01 -4.42
CA ASN A 76 -34.33 -10.18 -3.87
C ASN A 76 -34.85 -9.96 -2.44
N GLY A 77 -34.76 -8.74 -1.90
CA GLY A 77 -35.21 -8.41 -0.55
C GLY A 77 -34.46 -9.15 0.56
N LEU A 78 -33.21 -9.55 0.33
CA LEU A 78 -32.40 -10.30 1.29
C LEU A 78 -31.68 -9.35 2.25
N SER A 79 -31.69 -9.72 3.53
CA SER A 79 -30.91 -9.06 4.59
C SER A 79 -30.03 -10.07 5.32
N VAL A 80 -29.05 -9.61 6.09
CA VAL A 80 -28.24 -10.50 6.95
C VAL A 80 -29.16 -11.32 7.85
N GLY A 81 -28.96 -12.63 7.85
CA GLY A 81 -29.78 -13.62 8.56
C GLY A 81 -30.84 -14.31 7.70
N SER A 82 -31.16 -13.78 6.51
CA SER A 82 -32.15 -14.37 5.58
C SER A 82 -31.69 -15.74 5.08
N THR A 83 -32.65 -16.61 4.79
CA THR A 83 -32.39 -17.95 4.26
C THR A 83 -32.99 -18.12 2.89
N PHE A 84 -32.27 -18.75 1.98
CA PHE A 84 -32.76 -19.10 0.65
C PHE A 84 -32.14 -20.43 0.20
N ARG A 85 -32.62 -20.96 -0.93
CA ARG A 85 -32.23 -22.28 -1.43
C ARG A 85 -31.52 -22.15 -2.77
N LEU A 86 -30.37 -22.81 -2.87
CA LEU A 86 -29.59 -22.97 -4.09
C LEU A 86 -29.84 -24.36 -4.67
N ARG A 87 -29.95 -24.45 -6.00
CA ARG A 87 -30.11 -25.72 -6.72
C ARG A 87 -29.08 -25.87 -7.81
N GLN A 88 -28.51 -27.06 -7.93
CA GLN A 88 -27.68 -27.46 -9.06
C GLN A 88 -28.02 -28.90 -9.45
N GLU A 89 -28.39 -29.15 -10.70
CA GLU A 89 -28.63 -30.49 -11.26
C GLU A 89 -29.49 -31.43 -10.36
N GLY A 90 -30.57 -30.89 -9.77
CA GLY A 90 -31.48 -31.63 -8.88
C GLY A 90 -31.06 -31.70 -7.41
N ARG A 91 -29.83 -31.30 -7.07
CA ARG A 91 -29.35 -31.17 -5.69
C ARG A 91 -29.65 -29.79 -5.14
N ASN A 92 -29.87 -29.72 -3.84
CA ASN A 92 -30.28 -28.48 -3.19
C ASN A 92 -29.48 -28.23 -1.91
N ALA A 93 -29.12 -26.97 -1.69
CA ALA A 93 -28.51 -26.51 -0.45
C ALA A 93 -29.31 -25.33 0.12
N THR A 94 -29.68 -25.40 1.39
CA THR A 94 -30.30 -24.27 2.10
C THR A 94 -29.19 -23.46 2.73
N VAL A 95 -29.17 -22.16 2.47
CA VAL A 95 -28.09 -21.27 2.89
C VAL A 95 -28.62 -20.09 3.69
N ARG A 96 -27.77 -19.54 4.56
CA ARG A 96 -28.08 -18.35 5.37
C ARG A 96 -27.13 -17.20 5.06
N VAL A 97 -27.68 -16.02 4.79
CA VAL A 97 -26.89 -14.81 4.54
C VAL A 97 -26.17 -14.41 5.82
N ALA A 98 -24.86 -14.54 5.86
CA ALA A 98 -24.01 -14.11 6.98
C ALA A 98 -23.46 -12.70 6.79
N GLY A 99 -23.41 -12.22 5.55
CA GLY A 99 -23.01 -10.85 5.25
C GLY A 99 -23.36 -10.42 3.83
N ILE A 100 -23.26 -9.12 3.60
CA ILE A 100 -23.51 -8.48 2.31
C ILE A 100 -22.25 -7.72 1.94
N PHE A 101 -21.75 -7.95 0.73
CA PHE A 101 -20.59 -7.26 0.20
C PHE A 101 -20.95 -6.39 -1.01
N SER A 102 -20.12 -5.40 -1.29
CA SER A 102 -20.24 -4.49 -2.42
C SER A 102 -18.92 -4.46 -3.19
N GLY A 103 -18.99 -4.26 -4.49
CA GLY A 103 -17.83 -3.99 -5.31
C GLY A 103 -18.05 -4.50 -6.73
N ASN A 104 -17.28 -3.97 -7.68
CA ASN A 104 -17.48 -4.30 -9.07
C ASN A 104 -16.15 -4.60 -9.73
N VAL A 105 -16.02 -5.84 -10.19
CA VAL A 105 -14.99 -6.29 -11.11
C VAL A 105 -15.64 -6.48 -12.46
N GLN A 106 -15.02 -5.89 -13.49
CA GLN A 106 -15.49 -6.01 -14.87
C GLN A 106 -15.61 -7.49 -15.25
N ALA A 107 -16.83 -7.91 -15.60
CA ALA A 107 -17.10 -9.28 -16.01
C ALA A 107 -16.30 -9.62 -17.28
N GLN A 108 -15.69 -10.81 -17.30
CA GLN A 108 -14.92 -11.30 -18.45
C GLN A 108 -15.82 -11.81 -19.59
N SER A 109 -17.11 -11.97 -19.30
CA SER A 109 -18.12 -12.57 -20.17
C SER A 109 -19.45 -11.83 -20.01
N PRO A 110 -20.30 -11.77 -21.05
CA PRO A 110 -21.64 -11.21 -20.96
C PRO A 110 -22.64 -12.06 -20.15
N LEU A 111 -22.22 -13.22 -19.62
CA LEU A 111 -23.08 -14.08 -18.80
C LEU A 111 -23.35 -13.43 -17.41
N PRO A 112 -24.61 -13.40 -16.94
CA PRO A 112 -24.95 -12.91 -15.61
C PRO A 112 -24.17 -13.61 -14.49
N SER A 113 -23.90 -14.91 -14.62
CA SER A 113 -23.14 -15.69 -13.64
C SER A 113 -21.69 -15.23 -13.46
N ASP A 114 -21.12 -14.52 -14.43
CA ASP A 114 -19.74 -14.02 -14.39
C ASP A 114 -19.65 -12.57 -13.88
N THR A 115 -20.78 -11.95 -13.55
CA THR A 115 -20.79 -10.60 -12.99
C THR A 115 -20.62 -10.63 -11.47
N SER A 116 -19.99 -9.58 -10.94
CA SER A 116 -19.71 -9.45 -9.51
C SER A 116 -20.99 -9.48 -8.67
N GLU A 117 -22.08 -8.97 -9.24
CA GLU A 117 -23.39 -8.89 -8.61
C GLU A 117 -24.04 -10.25 -8.41
N ASN A 118 -23.70 -11.26 -9.22
CA ASN A 118 -24.26 -12.61 -9.12
C ASN A 118 -23.28 -13.62 -8.54
N LEU A 119 -22.21 -13.15 -7.90
CA LEU A 119 -21.26 -13.98 -7.18
C LEU A 119 -21.73 -14.17 -5.73
N ILE A 120 -21.81 -15.41 -5.30
CA ILE A 120 -22.15 -15.80 -3.93
C ILE A 120 -20.96 -16.55 -3.34
N TYR A 121 -20.35 -16.02 -2.28
CA TYR A 121 -19.39 -16.81 -1.51
C TYR A 121 -20.14 -17.70 -0.54
N SER A 122 -19.74 -18.95 -0.42
CA SER A 122 -20.37 -19.93 0.48
C SER A 122 -19.31 -20.70 1.25
N GLY A 123 -19.71 -21.35 2.35
CA GLY A 123 -18.85 -22.35 2.99
C GLY A 123 -18.70 -23.59 2.11
N ARG A 124 -17.57 -24.29 2.24
CA ARG A 124 -17.24 -25.48 1.42
C ARG A 124 -18.34 -26.55 1.39
N ARG A 125 -19.04 -26.78 2.51
CA ARG A 125 -20.14 -27.76 2.60
C ARG A 125 -21.27 -27.45 1.63
N VAL A 126 -21.58 -26.17 1.41
CA VAL A 126 -22.63 -25.74 0.47
C VAL A 126 -22.26 -26.16 -0.94
N THR A 127 -21.03 -25.88 -1.38
CA THR A 127 -20.56 -26.31 -2.70
C THR A 127 -20.49 -27.81 -2.83
N SER A 128 -20.00 -28.54 -1.81
CA SER A 128 -20.00 -30.01 -1.81
C SER A 128 -21.41 -30.59 -1.92
N ALA A 129 -22.40 -29.99 -1.25
CA ALA A 129 -23.80 -30.43 -1.32
C ALA A 129 -24.42 -30.18 -2.69
N LEU A 130 -24.03 -29.09 -3.38
CA LEU A 130 -24.50 -28.75 -4.72
C LEU A 130 -23.85 -29.62 -5.81
N THR A 131 -22.54 -29.83 -5.75
CA THR A 131 -21.78 -30.62 -6.73
C THR A 131 -21.76 -32.12 -6.43
N GLY A 132 -22.11 -32.51 -5.19
CA GLY A 132 -22.01 -33.88 -4.67
C GLY A 132 -20.59 -34.44 -4.72
N ASN A 133 -19.58 -33.57 -4.71
CA ASN A 133 -18.18 -33.92 -4.78
C ASN A 133 -17.39 -33.06 -3.78
N ASP A 134 -16.58 -33.71 -2.95
CA ASP A 134 -15.71 -33.07 -1.96
C ASP A 134 -14.33 -32.69 -2.51
N GLN A 135 -14.11 -32.80 -3.81
CA GLN A 135 -12.88 -32.36 -4.46
C GLN A 135 -12.65 -30.86 -4.28
N ILE A 136 -11.43 -30.55 -3.84
CA ILE A 136 -10.94 -29.18 -3.69
C ILE A 136 -10.37 -28.75 -5.04
N GLY A 137 -10.94 -27.69 -5.64
CA GLY A 137 -10.47 -27.17 -6.91
C GLY A 137 -9.15 -26.40 -6.78
N MET A 138 -9.00 -25.64 -5.70
CA MET A 138 -7.85 -24.75 -5.48
C MET A 138 -7.51 -24.63 -3.99
N ILE A 139 -6.20 -24.55 -3.70
CA ILE A 139 -5.68 -24.20 -2.38
C ILE A 139 -4.99 -22.84 -2.50
N ARG A 140 -5.45 -21.86 -1.72
CA ARG A 140 -4.86 -20.53 -1.65
C ARG A 140 -4.09 -20.37 -0.34
N CYS A 141 -2.82 -19.97 -0.46
CA CYS A 141 -1.96 -19.65 0.67
C CYS A 141 -1.52 -18.19 0.54
N LEU A 142 -1.45 -17.46 1.65
CA LEU A 142 -0.91 -16.10 1.68
C LEU A 142 0.39 -16.09 2.46
N SER A 143 1.31 -15.22 2.06
CA SER A 143 2.54 -14.92 2.77
C SER A 143 2.45 -13.51 3.32
N ASP A 144 2.78 -13.34 4.60
CA ASP A 144 2.77 -12.02 5.25
C ASP A 144 3.91 -11.12 4.74
N ASN A 145 4.99 -11.73 4.24
CA ASN A 145 6.14 -11.01 3.68
C ASN A 145 6.25 -11.24 2.16
N PRO A 146 6.25 -10.17 1.35
CA PRO A 146 6.44 -10.26 -0.10
C PRO A 146 7.79 -10.86 -0.52
N GLN A 147 8.85 -10.68 0.28
CA GLN A 147 10.19 -11.17 -0.06
C GLN A 147 10.27 -12.71 0.00
N ASP A 148 9.52 -13.31 0.90
CA ASP A 148 9.51 -14.75 1.14
C ASP A 148 8.58 -15.51 0.18
N LEU A 149 7.72 -14.79 -0.55
CA LEU A 149 6.75 -15.37 -1.48
C LEU A 149 7.42 -16.20 -2.58
N SER A 150 8.52 -15.71 -3.15
CA SER A 150 9.26 -16.41 -4.20
C SER A 150 9.84 -17.75 -3.73
N ALA A 151 10.36 -17.78 -2.49
CA ALA A 151 10.88 -18.99 -1.86
C ALA A 151 9.76 -19.98 -1.53
N ALA A 152 8.63 -19.48 -1.01
CA ALA A 152 7.46 -20.29 -0.69
C ALA A 152 6.85 -20.94 -1.95
N VAL A 153 6.71 -20.20 -3.05
CA VAL A 153 6.21 -20.73 -4.34
C VAL A 153 7.15 -21.81 -4.90
N SER A 154 8.47 -21.62 -4.79
CA SER A 154 9.45 -22.63 -5.21
C SER A 154 9.35 -23.93 -4.41
N GLN A 155 9.20 -23.81 -3.09
CA GLN A 155 8.98 -24.97 -2.21
C GLN A 155 7.64 -25.66 -2.53
N ALA A 156 6.56 -24.90 -2.73
CA ALA A 156 5.26 -25.44 -3.11
C ALA A 156 5.32 -26.20 -4.44
N LYS A 157 6.03 -25.68 -5.44
CA LYS A 157 6.27 -26.38 -6.72
C LYS A 157 7.04 -27.68 -6.55
N THR A 158 8.02 -27.71 -5.65
CA THR A 158 8.80 -28.92 -5.34
C THR A 158 7.93 -29.97 -4.63
N MET A 159 7.09 -29.54 -3.68
CA MET A 159 6.14 -30.43 -2.99
C MET A 159 5.02 -30.94 -3.90
N ALA A 160 4.56 -30.12 -4.85
CA ALA A 160 3.52 -30.49 -5.80
C ALA A 160 3.97 -31.59 -6.77
N GLY A 161 5.29 -31.73 -7.01
CA GLY A 161 5.89 -32.85 -7.72
C GLY A 161 5.33 -33.12 -9.12
N GLY A 162 4.75 -32.09 -9.76
CA GLY A 162 4.12 -32.18 -11.10
C GLY A 162 2.69 -32.75 -11.15
N LYS A 163 2.07 -33.07 -10.01
CA LYS A 163 0.67 -33.58 -9.95
C LYS A 163 -0.38 -32.48 -9.86
N TYR A 164 0.04 -31.28 -9.42
CA TYR A 164 -0.82 -30.13 -9.24
C TYR A 164 -0.19 -28.93 -9.95
N ASP A 165 -1.02 -28.12 -10.62
CA ASP A 165 -0.56 -26.84 -11.13
C ASP A 165 -0.43 -25.86 -9.97
N VAL A 166 0.73 -25.22 -9.89
CA VAL A 166 1.02 -24.21 -8.87
C VAL A 166 1.11 -22.88 -9.61
N THR A 167 -0.05 -22.24 -9.73
CA THR A 167 -0.16 -20.90 -10.30
C THR A 167 0.29 -19.88 -9.27
N ASP A 168 1.19 -19.00 -9.68
CA ASP A 168 1.64 -17.89 -8.86
C ASP A 168 0.85 -16.63 -9.24
N ASP A 169 -0.17 -16.30 -8.44
CA ASP A 169 -0.93 -15.06 -8.60
C ASP A 169 -0.09 -13.82 -8.23
N SER A 170 1.14 -14.00 -7.72
CA SER A 170 2.09 -12.90 -7.60
C SER A 170 2.33 -12.23 -8.94
N ALA A 171 2.16 -12.88 -10.10
CA ALA A 171 2.32 -12.25 -11.41
C ALA A 171 1.29 -11.13 -11.71
N ARG A 172 0.09 -11.18 -11.13
CA ARG A 172 -0.95 -10.13 -11.30
C ARG A 172 -0.83 -9.06 -10.23
N LEU A 173 -0.45 -9.43 -9.01
CA LEU A 173 -0.16 -8.47 -7.93
C LEU A 173 1.23 -7.82 -8.07
N SER A 174 2.17 -8.46 -8.75
CA SER A 174 3.51 -7.94 -9.05
C SER A 174 3.43 -6.81 -10.05
N GLY A 175 2.45 -6.77 -10.96
CA GLY A 175 2.23 -5.57 -11.78
C GLY A 175 1.97 -4.33 -10.92
N VAL A 176 1.18 -4.47 -9.85
CA VAL A 176 0.89 -3.38 -8.89
C VAL A 176 2.06 -3.14 -7.95
N LEU A 177 2.67 -4.20 -7.38
CA LEU A 177 3.83 -4.08 -6.48
C LEU A 177 5.05 -3.52 -7.21
N GLN A 178 5.31 -3.93 -8.45
CA GLN A 178 6.35 -3.40 -9.31
C GLN A 178 6.05 -1.95 -9.70
N SER A 179 4.79 -1.59 -9.96
CA SER A 179 4.41 -0.20 -10.19
C SER A 179 4.66 0.66 -8.95
N VAL A 180 4.29 0.19 -7.76
CA VAL A 180 4.56 0.87 -6.49
C VAL A 180 6.06 0.98 -6.23
N GLN A 181 6.82 -0.09 -6.48
CA GLN A 181 8.26 -0.11 -6.30
C GLN A 181 8.97 0.83 -7.29
N THR A 182 8.51 0.88 -8.55
CA THR A 182 9.03 1.80 -9.57
C THR A 182 8.73 3.26 -9.18
N VAL A 183 7.52 3.55 -8.68
CA VAL A 183 7.17 4.89 -8.17
C VAL A 183 8.04 5.24 -6.96
N ARG A 184 8.26 4.29 -6.04
CA ARG A 184 9.13 4.49 -4.88
C ARG A 184 10.57 4.80 -5.27
N ASP A 185 11.11 4.06 -6.23
CA ASP A 185 12.48 4.26 -6.71
C ASP A 185 12.63 5.58 -7.48
N LEU A 186 11.62 5.97 -8.26
CA LEU A 186 11.56 7.28 -8.91
C LEU A 186 11.55 8.42 -7.87
N VAL A 187 10.68 8.33 -6.87
CA VAL A 187 10.61 9.32 -5.77
C VAL A 187 11.94 9.37 -5.02
N ARG A 188 12.58 8.22 -4.76
CA ARG A 188 13.89 8.17 -4.11
C ARG A 188 14.99 8.83 -4.95
N MET A 189 15.01 8.61 -6.26
CA MET A 189 15.96 9.27 -7.16
C MET A 189 15.77 10.79 -7.19
N VAL A 190 14.52 11.26 -7.26
CA VAL A 190 14.20 12.70 -7.21
C VAL A 190 14.60 13.29 -5.87
N LEU A 191 14.34 12.59 -4.76
CA LEU A 191 14.74 13.07 -3.43
C LEU A 191 16.27 13.18 -3.32
N LEU A 192 17.01 12.20 -3.84
CA LEU A 192 18.48 12.21 -3.82
C LEU A 192 19.06 13.34 -4.69
N SER A 193 18.46 13.65 -5.84
CA SER A 193 18.92 14.75 -6.70
C SER A 193 18.68 16.12 -6.06
N VAL A 194 17.52 16.30 -5.41
CA VAL A 194 17.22 17.52 -4.64
C VAL A 194 18.18 17.67 -3.47
N CYS A 195 18.42 16.61 -2.69
CA CYS A 195 19.38 16.65 -1.59
C CYS A 195 20.79 17.04 -2.07
N LEU A 196 21.24 16.55 -3.23
CA LEU A 196 22.54 16.90 -3.79
C LEU A 196 22.62 18.38 -4.19
N ALA A 197 21.55 18.92 -4.79
CA ALA A 197 21.45 20.34 -5.12
C ALA A 197 21.46 21.21 -3.85
N ASP A 198 20.75 20.79 -2.80
CA ASP A 198 20.70 21.50 -1.52
C ASP A 198 22.07 21.55 -0.84
N VAL A 199 22.85 20.47 -0.87
CA VAL A 199 24.24 20.47 -0.36
C VAL A 199 25.06 21.57 -1.04
N LEU A 200 24.94 21.70 -2.37
CA LEU A 200 25.71 22.68 -3.13
C LEU A 200 25.30 24.11 -2.78
N VAL A 201 24.00 24.39 -2.73
CA VAL A 201 23.46 25.70 -2.37
C VAL A 201 23.83 26.07 -0.94
N LEU A 202 23.66 25.13 0.00
CA LEU A 202 23.99 25.32 1.41
C LEU A 202 25.49 25.57 1.61
N ALA A 203 26.36 24.79 0.96
CA ALA A 203 27.80 25.03 1.00
C ALA A 203 28.16 26.42 0.47
N MET A 204 27.54 26.84 -0.64
CA MET A 204 27.78 28.17 -1.19
C MET A 204 27.35 29.29 -0.22
N ALA A 205 26.18 29.14 0.42
CA ALA A 205 25.69 30.08 1.42
C ALA A 205 26.62 30.14 2.64
N LEU A 206 27.08 29.00 3.16
CA LEU A 206 28.02 28.95 4.29
C LEU A 206 29.36 29.61 3.95
N VAL A 207 29.89 29.43 2.73
CA VAL A 207 31.11 30.12 2.29
C VAL A 207 30.94 31.64 2.37
N PHE A 208 29.85 32.18 1.84
CA PHE A 208 29.58 33.62 1.91
C PHE A 208 29.43 34.11 3.34
N TRP A 209 28.73 33.34 4.17
CA TRP A 209 28.50 33.67 5.57
C TRP A 209 29.81 33.72 6.38
N ILE A 210 30.67 32.70 6.25
CA ILE A 210 32.00 32.69 6.88
C ILE A 210 32.86 33.84 6.36
N ARG A 211 32.82 34.11 5.05
CA ARG A 211 33.59 35.21 4.44
C ARG A 211 33.17 36.58 4.97
N SER A 212 31.89 36.78 5.27
CA SER A 212 31.41 38.03 5.90
C SER A 212 32.02 38.26 7.29
N ARG A 213 32.39 37.19 8.00
CA ARG A 213 33.01 37.24 9.34
C ARG A 213 34.53 37.03 9.32
N ILE A 214 35.17 37.14 8.17
CA ILE A 214 36.62 36.89 8.04
C ILE A 214 37.44 37.88 8.89
N HIS A 215 36.93 39.10 9.10
CA HIS A 215 37.56 40.12 9.95
C HIS A 215 37.57 39.73 11.44
N GLU A 216 36.48 39.13 11.93
CA GLU A 216 36.39 38.61 13.29
C GLU A 216 37.33 37.41 13.46
N ILE A 217 37.30 36.48 12.51
CA ILE A 217 38.17 35.30 12.50
C ILE A 217 39.66 35.72 12.48
N GLY A 218 40.01 36.73 11.69
CA GLY A 218 41.36 37.29 11.63
C GLY A 218 41.81 37.92 12.94
N THR A 219 40.91 38.65 13.62
CA THR A 219 41.18 39.26 14.93
C THR A 219 41.34 38.20 16.02
N LEU A 220 40.48 37.17 16.05
CA LEU A 220 40.57 36.05 16.99
C LEU A 220 41.88 35.25 16.81
N LEU A 221 42.31 35.05 15.55
CA LEU A 221 43.57 34.39 15.25
C LEU A 221 44.78 35.23 15.69
N ALA A 222 44.70 36.56 15.55
CA ALA A 222 45.75 37.49 16.01
C ALA A 222 45.87 37.54 17.55
N LEU A 223 44.77 37.28 18.27
CA LEU A 223 44.74 37.11 19.74
C LEU A 223 45.31 35.75 20.20
N GLY A 224 45.77 34.89 19.27
CA GLY A 224 46.38 33.59 19.58
C GLY A 224 45.37 32.46 19.81
N ILE A 225 44.09 32.66 19.49
CA ILE A 225 43.07 31.60 19.61
C ILE A 225 43.29 30.56 18.52
N GLY A 226 43.34 29.28 18.92
CA GLY A 226 43.58 28.17 17.99
C GLY A 226 42.46 28.00 16.96
N LYS A 227 42.83 27.63 15.73
CA LYS A 227 41.91 27.42 14.59
C LYS A 227 40.76 26.46 14.91
N MET A 228 41.02 25.41 15.71
CA MET A 228 40.00 24.42 16.10
C MET A 228 38.91 25.00 17.01
N ARG A 229 39.23 25.99 17.87
CA ARG A 229 38.21 26.67 18.69
C ARG A 229 37.26 27.51 17.83
N ILE A 230 37.80 28.16 16.80
CA ILE A 230 37.00 28.96 15.86
C ILE A 230 36.06 28.04 15.07
N VAL A 231 36.56 26.90 14.57
CA VAL A 231 35.72 25.90 13.89
C VAL A 231 34.65 25.33 14.83
N ALA A 232 34.98 25.05 16.09
CA ALA A 232 34.01 24.56 17.07
C ALA A 232 32.89 25.60 17.36
N GLN A 233 33.24 26.88 17.50
CA GLN A 233 32.25 27.95 17.66
C GLN A 233 31.32 28.04 16.45
N LEU A 234 31.89 27.99 15.24
CA LEU A 234 31.12 28.01 13.99
C LEU A 234 30.19 26.80 13.86
N ALA A 235 30.66 25.62 14.28
CA ALA A 235 29.87 24.40 14.29
C ALA A 235 28.71 24.47 15.28
N ILE A 236 28.92 25.04 16.46
CA ILE A 236 27.86 25.25 17.47
C ILE A 236 26.82 26.26 16.96
N GLU A 237 27.24 27.39 16.38
CA GLU A 237 26.32 28.41 15.84
C GLU A 237 25.47 27.84 14.70
N THR A 238 26.10 27.11 13.77
CA THR A 238 25.41 26.43 12.66
C THR A 238 24.49 25.33 13.19
N GLY A 239 24.93 24.56 14.18
CA GLY A 239 24.16 23.48 14.81
C GLY A 239 22.92 24.00 15.52
N LEU A 240 22.98 25.16 16.17
CA LEU A 240 21.82 25.79 16.80
C LEU A 240 20.78 26.20 15.77
N MET A 241 21.20 26.82 14.67
CA MET A 241 20.29 27.15 13.56
C MET A 241 19.68 25.89 12.92
N ALA A 242 20.48 24.82 12.78
CA ALA A 242 20.02 23.53 12.27
C ALA A 242 18.96 22.89 13.17
N ALA A 243 19.12 22.98 14.49
CA ALA A 243 18.14 22.47 15.45
C ALA A 243 16.81 23.21 15.35
N VAL A 244 16.83 24.54 15.24
CA VAL A 244 15.62 25.35 15.02
C VAL A 244 14.97 25.00 13.69
N ALA A 245 15.76 24.87 12.62
CA ALA A 245 15.26 24.49 11.30
C ALA A 245 14.64 23.08 11.31
N ALA A 246 15.23 22.12 12.02
CA ALA A 246 14.71 20.77 12.17
C ALA A 246 13.35 20.76 12.88
N LEU A 247 13.20 21.53 13.97
CA LEU A 247 11.91 21.66 14.68
C LEU A 247 10.83 22.25 13.76
N CYS A 248 11.16 23.30 13.02
CA CYS A 248 10.25 23.89 12.04
C CYS A 248 9.88 22.89 10.94
N SER A 249 10.85 22.13 10.43
CA SER A 249 10.68 21.12 9.37
C SER A 249 9.79 19.96 9.81
N LEU A 250 9.92 19.49 11.05
CA LEU A 250 9.04 18.45 11.60
C LEU A 250 7.58 18.94 11.64
N GLY A 251 7.36 20.19 12.05
CA GLY A 251 6.03 20.80 12.08
C GLY A 251 5.43 20.96 10.68
N THR A 252 6.14 21.60 9.76
CA THR A 252 5.66 21.80 8.39
C THR A 252 5.54 20.49 7.62
N GLY A 253 6.46 19.55 7.82
CA GLY A 253 6.43 18.21 7.23
C GLY A 253 5.21 17.41 7.65
N ALA A 254 4.88 17.41 8.96
CA ALA A 254 3.68 16.75 9.46
C ALA A 254 2.39 17.37 8.88
N MET A 255 2.31 18.71 8.85
CA MET A 255 1.14 19.41 8.29
C MET A 255 0.97 19.17 6.79
N LEU A 256 2.06 19.23 6.02
CA LEU A 256 2.03 19.04 4.57
C LEU A 256 1.73 17.57 4.22
N SER A 257 2.31 16.62 4.96
CA SER A 257 2.02 15.20 4.83
C SER A 257 0.54 14.92 5.09
N GLY A 258 -0.03 15.45 6.18
CA GLY A 258 -1.45 15.33 6.48
C GLY A 258 -2.34 15.94 5.39
N TYR A 259 -1.96 17.10 4.85
CA TYR A 259 -2.70 17.76 3.78
C TYR A 259 -2.69 16.95 2.47
N VAL A 260 -1.51 16.52 2.01
CA VAL A 260 -1.36 15.70 0.79
C VAL A 260 -2.11 14.37 0.95
N SER A 261 -1.94 13.72 2.10
CA SER A 261 -2.65 12.47 2.42
C SER A 261 -4.17 12.67 2.33
N SER A 262 -4.72 13.69 3.01
CA SER A 262 -6.16 13.97 3.00
C SER A 262 -6.74 14.24 1.61
N ARG A 263 -5.96 14.86 0.70
CA ARG A 263 -6.41 15.12 -0.68
C ARG A 263 -6.36 13.89 -1.57
N LEU A 264 -5.30 13.09 -1.48
CA LEU A 264 -5.21 11.82 -2.21
C LEU A 264 -6.32 10.85 -1.77
N LEU A 265 -6.62 10.82 -0.47
CA LEU A 265 -7.69 10.02 0.12
C LEU A 265 -9.08 10.44 -0.36
N ARG A 266 -9.33 11.76 -0.47
CA ARG A 266 -10.60 12.30 -0.97
C ARG A 266 -10.82 12.04 -2.47
N ASP A 267 -9.78 12.15 -3.28
CA ASP A 267 -9.89 12.00 -4.75
C ASP A 267 -10.01 10.54 -5.20
N SER A 268 -9.54 9.60 -4.38
CA SER A 268 -9.57 8.17 -4.70
C SER A 268 -10.95 7.50 -4.51
N GLY A 269 -11.95 8.18 -3.93
CA GLY A 269 -13.30 7.63 -3.72
C GLY A 269 -13.40 6.42 -2.76
N VAL A 270 -12.26 5.95 -2.23
CA VAL A 270 -12.17 4.86 -1.25
C VAL A 270 -12.30 5.42 0.16
N ALA A 271 -13.53 5.40 0.67
CA ALA A 271 -13.85 5.69 2.07
C ALA A 271 -13.23 4.77 3.17
N PRO A 272 -12.52 3.63 2.93
CA PRO A 272 -11.92 2.86 4.01
C PRO A 272 -10.49 3.28 4.42
N LEU A 273 -9.89 4.32 3.84
CA LEU A 273 -8.53 4.73 4.23
C LEU A 273 -8.50 5.80 5.35
N GLU A 274 -9.66 6.28 5.82
CA GLU A 274 -9.76 7.20 6.97
C GLU A 274 -9.28 6.59 8.29
N SER A 275 -9.21 5.25 8.38
CA SER A 275 -8.73 4.52 9.57
C SER A 275 -7.28 4.05 9.48
N LEU A 276 -6.61 4.20 8.33
CA LEU A 276 -5.16 4.08 8.26
C LEU A 276 -4.61 5.38 8.82
N HIS A 277 -4.36 5.38 10.13
CA HIS A 277 -3.48 6.35 10.74
C HIS A 277 -2.10 6.13 10.12
N VAL A 278 -1.87 6.74 8.96
CA VAL A 278 -0.52 6.91 8.43
C VAL A 278 0.17 7.72 9.51
N GLU A 279 0.92 7.02 10.35
CA GLU A 279 1.78 7.64 11.34
C GLU A 279 2.62 8.64 10.55
N ALA A 280 2.28 9.92 10.70
CA ALA A 280 2.65 10.95 9.73
C ALA A 280 4.17 11.06 9.54
N LEU A 281 4.91 10.48 10.50
CA LEU A 281 6.34 10.31 10.55
C LEU A 281 6.66 9.00 11.29
N PRO A 282 6.95 7.87 10.62
CA PRO A 282 7.53 6.72 11.29
C PRO A 282 8.85 7.18 11.96
N PRO A 283 9.03 6.93 13.28
CA PRO A 283 10.12 7.53 14.04
C PRO A 283 11.49 7.12 13.49
N GLU A 284 11.60 5.88 13.00
CA GLU A 284 12.84 5.36 12.40
C GLU A 284 13.26 6.13 11.15
N GLN A 285 12.33 6.42 10.23
CA GLN A 285 12.65 7.13 8.99
C GLN A 285 12.92 8.61 9.24
N THR A 286 12.20 9.20 10.19
CA THR A 286 12.37 10.59 10.61
C THR A 286 13.76 10.82 11.19
N MET A 287 14.21 9.90 12.04
CA MET A 287 15.55 9.92 12.61
C MET A 287 16.63 9.79 11.51
N LEU A 288 16.42 8.90 10.53
CA LEU A 288 17.34 8.77 9.39
C LEU A 288 17.42 10.04 8.54
N ILE A 289 16.30 10.69 8.25
CA ILE A 289 16.26 11.95 7.48
C ILE A 289 16.95 13.08 8.26
N LEU A 290 16.73 13.16 9.57
CA LEU A 290 17.39 14.15 10.41
C LEU A 290 18.92 13.93 10.44
N LEU A 291 19.37 12.67 10.56
CA LEU A 291 20.79 12.32 10.48
C LEU A 291 21.39 12.68 9.12
N LEU A 292 20.67 12.43 8.02
CA LEU A 292 21.09 12.83 6.69
C LEU A 292 21.24 14.36 6.60
N GLY A 293 20.28 15.12 7.12
CA GLY A 293 20.35 16.58 7.19
C GLY A 293 21.56 17.08 7.98
N CYS A 294 21.82 16.48 9.15
CA CYS A 294 23.02 16.77 9.94
C CYS A 294 24.32 16.47 9.18
N ALA A 295 24.37 15.34 8.46
CA ALA A 295 25.52 14.97 7.65
C ALA A 295 25.76 15.98 6.51
N VAL A 296 24.71 16.41 5.81
CA VAL A 296 24.78 17.44 4.76
C VAL A 296 25.35 18.75 5.31
N ILE A 297 24.86 19.21 6.46
CA ILE A 297 25.35 20.44 7.11
C ILE A 297 26.81 20.29 7.52
N ALA A 298 27.21 19.15 8.08
CA ALA A 298 28.59 18.88 8.48
C ALA A 298 29.55 18.91 7.29
N VAL A 299 29.16 18.29 6.16
CA VAL A 299 29.94 18.31 4.92
C VAL A 299 30.04 19.73 4.35
N ALA A 300 28.93 20.46 4.28
CA ALA A 300 28.91 21.85 3.81
C ALA A 300 29.81 22.75 4.66
N LEU A 301 29.76 22.60 5.99
CA LEU A 301 30.59 23.34 6.93
C LEU A 301 32.07 23.00 6.77
N ALA A 302 32.42 21.72 6.62
CA ALA A 302 33.78 21.26 6.42
C ALA A 302 34.39 21.81 5.12
N VAL A 303 33.65 21.73 4.01
CA VAL A 303 34.06 22.31 2.71
C VAL A 303 34.27 23.81 2.84
N SER A 304 33.31 24.52 3.46
CA SER A 304 33.38 25.97 3.63
C SER A 304 34.56 26.40 4.51
N CYS A 305 34.79 25.71 5.62
CA CYS A 305 35.93 25.92 6.50
C CYS A 305 37.25 25.68 5.77
N ALA A 306 37.36 24.59 4.99
CA ALA A 306 38.57 24.27 4.24
C ALA A 306 38.89 25.34 3.19
N VAL A 307 37.90 25.83 2.46
CA VAL A 307 38.08 26.89 1.45
C VAL A 307 38.55 28.21 2.07
N VAL A 308 38.05 28.57 3.26
CA VAL A 308 38.41 29.85 3.91
C VAL A 308 39.72 29.75 4.71
N LEU A 309 39.93 28.66 5.46
CA LEU A 309 41.10 28.47 6.34
C LEU A 309 42.36 27.99 5.61
N SER A 310 42.22 27.50 4.37
CA SER A 310 43.36 27.19 3.49
C SER A 310 44.10 28.44 2.99
N LYS A 311 43.47 29.62 3.07
CA LYS A 311 44.16 30.88 2.80
C LYS A 311 45.08 31.24 3.96
N SER A 312 46.32 31.62 3.64
CA SER A 312 47.30 32.03 4.65
C SER A 312 46.85 33.34 5.33
N PRO A 313 47.06 33.51 6.66
CA PRO A 313 46.65 34.72 7.38
C PRO A 313 47.22 36.00 6.76
N LYS A 314 48.44 35.92 6.21
CA LYS A 314 49.09 37.01 5.48
C LYS A 314 48.38 37.39 4.18
N SER A 315 47.79 36.44 3.45
CA SER A 315 47.01 36.71 2.22
C SER A 315 45.65 37.33 2.50
N ILE A 316 45.02 36.97 3.64
CA ILE A 316 43.75 37.58 4.08
C ILE A 316 43.98 39.04 4.48
N LEU A 317 45.10 39.33 5.16
CA LEU A 317 45.49 40.68 5.55
C LEU A 317 46.09 41.50 4.40
N SER A 318 46.76 40.90 3.41
CA SER A 318 47.37 41.62 2.29
C SER A 318 46.39 41.94 1.15
N SER A 319 45.20 41.34 1.13
CA SER A 319 44.12 41.77 0.23
C SER A 319 43.37 43.01 0.75
N MET A 320 43.86 43.63 1.84
CA MET A 320 43.35 44.86 2.44
C MET A 320 43.98 46.14 1.87
N ARG A 321 44.26 46.16 0.56
CA ARG A 321 44.65 47.39 -0.15
C ARG A 321 43.73 47.64 -1.32
#